data_AF-A0A662H901-F1
#
_entry.id   AF-A0A662H901-F1
#
_cell.length_a   1.000
_cell.length_b   1.000
_cell.length_c   1.000
_cell.angle_alpha   90.00
_cell.angle_beta   90.00
_cell.angle_gamma   90.00
#
_symmetry.space_group_name_H-M   'P 1'
#
loop_
_entity.id
_entity.type
_entity.pdbx_description
1 polymer ?
#
loop_
_entity_poly.entity_id
_entity_poly.type
_entity_poly.pdbx_seq_one_letter_code
_entity_poly.pdbx_strand_id
1 'polypeptide(L)'
;MGQAVNVDELIRELQSKLDELSRVVAELRAVVERYAGGPEAPPSWMIPRIFVWYEIYLEGGIVGKDRFYEIGRKYGYKTRGLGGFFTGSRPSLRYVGVKRDRVMLEEWAAKEVEKYREWIEKNIEHYRRQ
;
A
#
# COMPACT_ATOMS: atom_id res chain seq x y z
N MET A 1 25.68 43.09 20.84
CA MET A 1 26.69 42.25 20.16
C MET A 1 26.00 40.94 19.80
N GLY A 2 25.50 40.82 18.56
CA GLY A 2 24.88 39.58 18.10
C GLY A 2 25.97 38.60 17.68
N GLN A 3 26.02 37.42 18.29
CA GLN A 3 26.80 36.31 17.75
C GLN A 3 26.27 36.01 16.35
N ALA A 4 27.09 36.24 15.33
CA ALA A 4 26.81 35.74 14.00
C ALA A 4 26.78 34.21 14.11
N VAL A 5 25.58 33.63 14.07
CA VAL A 5 25.40 32.18 13.99
C VAL A 5 26.17 31.70 12.78
N ASN A 6 27.17 30.85 13.00
CA ASN A 6 27.88 30.21 11.91
C ASN A 6 26.94 29.20 11.26
N VAL A 7 26.33 29.60 10.15
CA VAL A 7 25.30 28.82 9.44
C VAL A 7 25.83 27.43 9.08
N ASP A 8 27.11 27.30 8.73
CA ASP A 8 27.73 26.02 8.37
C ASP A 8 27.88 25.09 9.57
N GLU A 9 28.12 25.64 10.76
CA GLU A 9 28.20 24.88 12.01
C GLU A 9 26.83 24.41 12.45
N LEU A 10 25.82 25.28 12.35
CA LEU A 10 24.42 24.94 12.64
C LEU A 10 23.90 23.86 11.68
N ILE A 11 24.23 23.93 10.39
CA ILE A 11 23.84 22.91 9.40
C ILE A 11 24.45 21.55 9.76
N ARG A 12 25.74 21.49 10.12
CA ARG A 12 26.38 20.24 10.53
C ARG A 12 25.74 19.65 11.79
N GLU A 13 25.44 20.49 12.77
CA GLU A 13 24.80 20.04 14.00
C GLU A 13 23.38 19.49 13.73
N LEU A 14 22.59 20.18 12.91
CA LEU A 14 21.25 19.72 12.52
C LEU A 14 21.29 18.41 11.72
N GLN A 15 22.25 18.26 10.81
CA GLN A 15 22.46 17.00 10.07
C GLN A 15 22.80 15.86 11.01
N SER A 16 23.72 16.07 11.96
CA SER A 16 24.06 15.06 12.97
C SER A 16 22.85 14.65 13.80
N LYS A 17 22.01 15.61 14.23
CA LYS A 17 20.78 15.31 14.98
C LYS A 17 19.75 14.56 14.14
N LEU A 18 19.66 14.85 12.84
CA LEU A 18 18.77 14.15 11.92
C LEU A 18 19.20 12.69 11.70
N ASP A 19 20.50 12.44 11.61
CA ASP A 19 21.06 11.10 11.50
C ASP A 19 20.82 10.28 12.77
N GLU A 20 21.03 10.89 13.94
CA GLU A 20 20.71 10.28 15.23
C GLU A 20 19.22 9.94 15.35
N LEU A 21 18.34 10.89 15.00
CA LEU A 21 16.90 10.66 15.02
C LEU A 21 16.50 9.50 14.10
N SER A 22 17.11 9.43 12.91
CA SER A 22 16.85 8.36 11.95
C SER A 22 17.24 6.98 12.50
N ARG A 23 18.35 6.89 13.23
CA ARG A 23 18.76 5.65 13.91
C ARG A 23 17.78 5.24 15.01
N VAL A 24 17.38 6.19 15.86
CA VAL A 24 16.41 5.95 16.94
C VAL A 24 15.08 5.47 16.37
N VAL A 25 14.58 6.07 15.28
CA VAL A 25 13.35 5.62 14.61
C VAL A 25 13.48 4.19 14.09
N ALA A 26 14.63 3.83 13.49
CA ALA A 26 14.87 2.47 13.02
C ALA A 26 14.90 1.45 14.17
N GLU A 27 15.54 1.78 15.28
CA GLU A 27 15.57 0.94 16.48
C GLU A 27 14.17 0.77 17.09
N LEU A 28 13.40 1.85 17.19
CA LEU A 28 12.01 1.79 17.68
C LEU A 28 11.14 0.91 16.78
N ARG A 29 11.30 1.00 15.45
CA ARG A 29 10.61 0.10 14.50
C ARG A 29 10.98 -1.36 14.74
N ALA A 30 12.26 -1.66 14.95
CA ALA A 30 12.71 -3.02 15.23
C ALA A 30 12.17 -3.55 16.58
N VAL A 31 12.06 -2.69 17.59
CA VAL A 31 11.44 -3.03 18.89
C VAL A 31 9.95 -3.29 18.69
N VAL A 32 9.22 -2.43 17.97
CA VAL A 32 7.81 -2.63 17.66
C VAL A 32 7.61 -3.96 16.93
N GLU A 33 8.40 -4.26 15.90
CA GLU A 33 8.33 -5.55 15.19
C GLU A 33 8.62 -6.76 16.09
N ARG A 34 9.57 -6.63 17.02
CA ARG A 34 9.94 -7.69 17.95
C ARG A 34 8.83 -7.99 18.97
N TYR A 35 8.14 -6.97 19.47
CA TYR A 35 7.19 -7.12 20.57
C TYR A 35 5.72 -7.16 20.13
N ALA A 36 5.36 -6.46 19.05
CA ALA A 36 4.01 -6.51 18.48
C ALA A 36 3.83 -7.65 17.46
N GLY A 37 4.94 -8.32 17.09
CA GLY A 37 5.01 -9.10 15.86
C GLY A 37 5.09 -8.17 14.65
N GLY A 38 5.57 -8.68 13.51
CA GLY A 38 5.49 -7.94 12.25
C GLY A 38 4.03 -7.54 11.94
N PRO A 39 3.81 -6.64 10.96
CA PRO A 39 2.45 -6.23 10.61
C PRO A 39 1.56 -7.45 10.35
N GLU A 40 0.33 -7.41 10.87
CA GLU A 40 -0.64 -8.51 10.76
C GLU A 40 -0.79 -8.91 9.28
N ALA A 41 -0.62 -10.19 8.96
CA ALA A 41 -0.82 -10.66 7.59
C ALA A 41 -2.32 -10.74 7.26
N PRO A 42 -2.75 -10.36 6.04
CA PRO A 42 -4.10 -10.63 5.58
C PRO A 42 -4.41 -12.14 5.60
N PRO A 43 -5.68 -12.54 5.74
CA PRO A 43 -6.10 -13.92 5.51
C PRO A 43 -5.65 -14.43 4.14
N SER A 44 -5.27 -15.71 4.05
CA SER A 44 -4.65 -16.31 2.85
C SER A 44 -5.46 -16.12 1.55
N TRP A 45 -6.79 -16.18 1.64
CA TRP A 45 -7.69 -15.95 0.50
C TRP A 45 -7.66 -14.51 -0.02
N MET A 46 -7.28 -13.56 0.83
CA MET A 46 -7.25 -12.13 0.57
C MET A 46 -5.90 -11.69 -0.02
N ILE A 47 -4.80 -12.38 0.32
CA ILE A 47 -3.43 -12.03 -0.10
C ILE A 47 -3.33 -11.67 -1.60
N PRO A 48 -3.78 -12.50 -2.56
CA PRO A 48 -3.66 -12.12 -3.97
C PRO A 48 -4.62 -10.98 -4.36
N ARG A 49 -5.73 -10.77 -3.65
CA ARG A 49 -6.73 -9.74 -3.94
C ARG A 49 -6.30 -8.37 -3.43
N ILE A 50 -5.67 -8.32 -2.26
CA ILE A 50 -5.36 -7.09 -1.56
C ILE A 50 -4.34 -6.23 -2.32
N PHE A 51 -3.42 -6.85 -3.07
CA PHE A 51 -2.50 -6.11 -3.93
C PHE A 51 -3.21 -5.45 -5.12
N VAL A 52 -4.22 -6.10 -5.69
CA VAL A 52 -5.07 -5.50 -6.73
C VAL A 52 -5.87 -4.34 -6.16
N TRP A 53 -6.45 -4.52 -4.97
CA TRP A 53 -7.18 -3.45 -4.28
C TRP A 53 -6.26 -2.26 -3.96
N TYR A 54 -5.05 -2.53 -3.49
CA TYR A 54 -4.08 -1.49 -3.12
C TYR A 54 -3.69 -0.62 -4.31
N GLU A 55 -3.42 -1.19 -5.49
CA GLU A 55 -3.11 -0.37 -6.67
C GLU A 55 -4.31 0.46 -7.14
N ILE A 56 -5.53 -0.08 -7.09
CA ILE A 56 -6.73 0.71 -7.40
C ILE A 56 -6.93 1.82 -6.36
N TYR A 57 -6.68 1.53 -5.08
CA TYR A 57 -6.76 2.49 -3.98
C TYR A 57 -5.78 3.65 -4.19
N LEU A 58 -4.51 3.36 -4.54
CA LEU A 58 -3.49 4.37 -4.83
C LEU A 58 -3.86 5.25 -6.02
N GLU A 59 -4.60 4.72 -7.00
CA GLU A 59 -5.13 5.47 -8.15
C GLU A 59 -6.47 6.19 -7.84
N GLY A 60 -6.81 6.37 -6.56
CA GLY A 60 -8.01 7.11 -6.12
C GLY A 60 -9.29 6.28 -6.08
N GLY A 61 -9.18 4.95 -6.09
CA GLY A 61 -10.29 4.02 -5.89
C GLY A 61 -11.11 3.71 -7.14
N ILE A 62 -10.82 4.34 -8.28
CA ILE A 62 -11.51 4.10 -9.56
C ILE A 62 -10.48 4.04 -10.69
N VAL A 63 -10.51 2.97 -11.47
CA VAL A 63 -9.63 2.78 -12.64
C VAL A 63 -10.42 2.39 -13.88
N GLY A 64 -9.82 2.59 -15.07
CA GLY A 64 -10.35 2.04 -16.32
C GLY A 64 -10.33 0.52 -16.33
N LYS A 65 -11.22 -0.12 -17.10
CA LYS A 65 -11.29 -1.58 -17.19
C LYS A 65 -9.99 -2.21 -17.69
N ASP A 66 -9.33 -1.60 -18.69
CA ASP A 66 -8.05 -2.08 -19.20
C ASP A 66 -6.94 -1.99 -18.15
N ARG A 67 -6.92 -0.89 -17.39
CA ARG A 67 -6.01 -0.69 -16.27
C ARG A 67 -6.22 -1.73 -15.17
N PHE A 68 -7.47 -2.05 -14.83
CA PHE A 68 -7.79 -3.13 -13.91
C PHE A 68 -7.22 -4.49 -14.38
N TYR A 69 -7.33 -4.80 -15.68
CA TYR A 69 -6.74 -6.02 -16.24
C TYR A 69 -5.20 -6.02 -16.15
N GLU A 70 -4.55 -4.89 -16.39
CA GLU A 70 -3.09 -4.75 -16.21
C GLU A 70 -2.67 -5.02 -14.77
N ILE A 71 -3.32 -4.37 -13.79
CA ILE A 71 -3.06 -4.58 -12.36
C ILE A 71 -3.24 -6.06 -12.02
N GLY A 72 -4.34 -6.68 -12.46
CA GLY A 72 -4.60 -8.10 -12.24
C GLY A 72 -3.47 -9.01 -12.76
N ARG A 73 -2.90 -8.70 -13.93
CA ARG A 73 -1.80 -9.48 -14.50
C ARG A 73 -0.52 -9.39 -13.66
N LYS A 74 -0.19 -8.23 -13.09
CA LYS A 74 0.96 -8.05 -12.19
C LYS A 74 0.93 -9.04 -11.02
N TYR A 75 -0.26 -9.35 -10.51
CA TYR A 75 -0.43 -10.26 -9.38
C TYR A 75 -0.91 -11.65 -9.82
N GLY A 76 -0.80 -11.94 -11.12
CA GLY A 76 -0.93 -13.30 -11.62
C GLY A 76 -2.33 -13.79 -11.98
N TYR A 77 -3.30 -12.88 -12.03
CA TYR A 77 -4.63 -13.23 -12.49
C TYR A 77 -4.64 -13.39 -14.01
N LYS A 78 -5.20 -14.51 -14.46
CA LYS A 78 -5.71 -14.65 -15.84
C LYS A 78 -7.06 -13.94 -15.94
N THR A 79 -7.48 -13.54 -17.15
CA THR A 79 -8.72 -12.79 -17.40
C THR A 79 -9.96 -13.43 -16.77
N ARG A 80 -10.04 -14.77 -16.72
CA ARG A 80 -11.14 -15.52 -16.06
C ARG A 80 -11.11 -15.43 -14.53
N GLY A 81 -9.94 -15.26 -13.91
CA GLY A 81 -9.78 -15.16 -12.45
C GLY A 81 -10.25 -13.84 -11.86
N LEU A 82 -10.43 -12.81 -12.68
CA LEU A 82 -10.83 -11.47 -12.23
C LEU A 82 -12.33 -11.33 -12.01
N GLY A 83 -13.15 -12.28 -12.48
CA GLY A 83 -14.60 -12.27 -12.23
C GLY A 83 -14.93 -12.32 -10.73
N GLY A 84 -14.09 -12.99 -9.93
CA GLY A 84 -14.28 -13.15 -8.49
C GLY A 84 -14.24 -11.88 -7.66
N PHE A 85 -13.82 -10.74 -8.23
CA PHE A 85 -13.86 -9.44 -7.56
C PHE A 85 -15.26 -8.79 -7.60
N PHE A 86 -16.12 -9.23 -8.52
CA PHE A 86 -17.44 -8.66 -8.80
C PHE A 86 -18.59 -9.58 -8.36
N THR A 87 -18.29 -10.73 -7.78
CA THR A 87 -19.26 -11.75 -7.39
C THR A 87 -19.24 -12.00 -5.88
N GLY A 88 -20.25 -12.74 -5.38
CA GLY A 88 -20.45 -13.02 -3.97
C GLY A 88 -21.44 -12.08 -3.29
N SER A 89 -21.71 -12.31 -2.00
CA SER A 89 -22.61 -11.49 -1.20
C SER A 89 -22.06 -10.09 -0.91
N ARG A 90 -20.74 -9.94 -0.97
CA ARG A 90 -20.03 -8.68 -0.74
C ARG A 90 -18.89 -8.54 -1.76
N PRO A 91 -19.19 -8.11 -3.00
CA PRO A 91 -18.17 -7.92 -4.02
C PRO A 91 -17.20 -6.81 -3.59
N SER A 92 -15.93 -6.93 -3.97
CA SER A 92 -14.90 -5.94 -3.64
C SER A 92 -14.81 -4.83 -4.68
N LEU A 93 -15.27 -5.10 -5.90
CA LEU A 93 -15.25 -4.16 -7.02
C LEU A 93 -16.64 -4.05 -7.67
N ARG A 94 -16.94 -2.88 -8.24
CA ARG A 94 -18.12 -2.65 -9.07
C ARG A 94 -17.77 -2.03 -10.41
N TYR A 95 -18.55 -2.38 -11.43
CA TYR A 95 -18.51 -1.64 -12.68
C TYR A 95 -19.26 -0.31 -12.55
N VAL A 96 -18.62 0.76 -12.97
CA VAL A 96 -19.16 2.13 -12.95
C VAL A 96 -18.95 2.82 -14.29
N GLY A 97 -19.57 3.99 -14.46
CA GLY A 97 -19.61 4.72 -15.73
C GLY A 97 -20.79 4.30 -16.61
N VAL A 98 -21.18 5.20 -17.53
CA VAL A 98 -22.37 5.04 -18.39
C VAL A 98 -22.33 3.74 -19.20
N LYS A 99 -21.12 3.30 -19.60
CA LYS A 99 -20.90 2.07 -20.36
C LYS A 99 -20.30 0.93 -19.53
N ARG A 100 -20.24 1.04 -18.20
CA ARG A 100 -19.56 0.07 -17.31
C ARG A 100 -18.08 -0.16 -17.72
N ASP A 101 -17.43 0.92 -18.13
CA ASP A 101 -16.06 0.99 -18.66
C ASP A 101 -15.00 1.23 -17.58
N ARG A 102 -15.44 1.50 -16.34
CA ARG A 102 -14.57 1.70 -15.18
C ARG A 102 -14.89 0.72 -14.06
N VAL A 103 -13.93 0.53 -13.17
CA VAL A 103 -13.99 -0.35 -12.01
C VAL A 103 -13.73 0.48 -10.76
N MET A 104 -14.65 0.42 -9.80
CA MET A 104 -14.57 1.11 -8.51
C MET A 104 -14.30 0.11 -7.39
N LEU A 105 -13.39 0.46 -6.48
CA LEU A 105 -13.14 -0.26 -5.24
C LEU A 105 -14.24 0.07 -4.22
N GLU A 106 -14.85 -0.97 -3.64
CA GLU A 106 -15.86 -0.78 -2.60
C GLU A 106 -15.20 -0.35 -1.28
N GLU A 107 -15.91 0.48 -0.50
CA GLU A 107 -15.40 1.07 0.74
C GLU A 107 -14.88 0.04 1.74
N TRP A 108 -15.55 -1.12 1.84
CA TRP A 108 -15.11 -2.17 2.76
C TRP A 108 -13.76 -2.77 2.34
N ALA A 109 -13.50 -2.89 1.04
CA ALA A 109 -12.24 -3.41 0.54
C ALA A 109 -11.13 -2.35 0.68
N ALA A 110 -11.46 -1.06 0.53
CA ALA A 110 -10.55 0.03 0.85
C ALA A 110 -10.13 0.03 2.33
N LYS A 111 -11.06 -0.24 3.25
CA LYS A 111 -10.76 -0.39 4.69
C LYS A 111 -9.82 -1.56 4.98
N GLU A 112 -9.96 -2.69 4.28
CA GLU A 112 -9.00 -3.80 4.40
C GLU A 112 -7.61 -3.40 3.89
N VAL A 113 -7.54 -2.65 2.80
CA VAL A 113 -6.27 -2.09 2.29
C VAL A 113 -5.59 -1.21 3.33
N GLU A 114 -6.34 -0.33 3.99
CA GLU A 114 -5.82 0.53 5.06
C GLU A 114 -5.35 -0.29 6.26
N LYS A 115 -6.16 -1.27 6.70
CA LYS A 115 -5.83 -2.17 7.81
C LYS A 115 -4.49 -2.88 7.58
N TYR A 116 -4.26 -3.36 6.36
CA TYR A 116 -3.10 -4.17 6.03
C TYR A 116 -1.99 -3.41 5.30
N ARG A 117 -2.05 -2.07 5.23
CA ARG A 117 -1.13 -1.24 4.43
C ARG A 117 0.33 -1.55 4.69
N GLU A 118 0.74 -1.59 5.96
CA GLU A 118 2.14 -1.86 6.31
C GLU A 118 2.61 -3.24 5.86
N TRP A 119 1.72 -4.25 5.93
CA TRP A 119 2.02 -5.58 5.42
C TRP A 119 2.13 -5.58 3.89
N ILE A 120 1.19 -4.91 3.20
CA ILE A 120 1.18 -4.80 1.74
C ILE A 120 2.47 -4.15 1.25
N GLU A 121 2.86 -3.00 1.81
CA GLU A 121 4.02 -2.22 1.39
C GLU A 121 5.34 -2.99 1.57
N LYS A 122 5.45 -3.79 2.64
CA LYS A 122 6.62 -4.68 2.85
C LYS A 122 6.69 -5.85 1.87
N ASN A 123 5.56 -6.29 1.31
CA ASN A 123 5.47 -7.52 0.53
C ASN A 123 5.19 -7.31 -0.97
N ILE A 124 4.80 -6.10 -1.40
CA ILE A 124 4.27 -5.86 -2.75
C ILE A 124 5.24 -6.27 -3.86
N GLU A 125 6.54 -6.01 -3.71
CA GLU A 125 7.55 -6.37 -4.72
C GLU A 125 7.76 -7.89 -4.81
N HIS A 126 7.56 -8.63 -3.72
CA HIS A 126 7.65 -10.10 -3.74
C HIS A 126 6.48 -10.74 -4.50
N TYR A 127 5.28 -10.15 -4.38
CA TYR A 127 4.06 -10.68 -5.00
C TYR A 127 3.79 -10.16 -6.41
N ARG A 128 4.48 -9.10 -6.83
CA ARG A 128 4.47 -8.63 -8.21
C ARG A 128 5.23 -9.66 -9.07
N ARG A 129 4.52 -10.37 -9.93
CA ARG A 129 5.16 -11.20 -10.95
C ARG A 129 5.83 -10.28 -11.96
N GLN A 130 7.11 -10.56 -12.24
CA GLN A 130 7.80 -10.02 -13.42
C GLN A 130 7.16 -10.57 -14.70
#